data_AF-A0A0A3JV23-F1
#
_entry.id   AF-A0A0A3JV23-F1
#
_cell.length_a   1.000
_cell.length_b   1.000
_cell.length_c   1.000
_cell.angle_alpha   90.00
_cell.angle_beta   90.00
_cell.angle_gamma   90.00
#
_symmetry.space_group_name_H-M   'P 1'
#
loop_
_entity.id
_entity.type
_entity.pdbx_description
1 polymer ?
#
loop_
_entity_poly.entity_id
_entity_poly.type
_entity_poly.pdbx_seq_one_letter_code
_entity_poly.pdbx_strand_id
1 'polypeptide(L)'
;MNEFDWFLSILEKQDMATIASRFNVQIQGFDKNIQNAPVIRLRNAIKEYLNNGLLRKKKRALNYQQMLNTIADELNLKSNTLEEFIMQIELDNEIRPYQAFAYLYINFQKIFEEKKDLLKGNMENNDFIFKGLIEERTTKDKIQSLINTQLGKDEIYRNLKSYENLLEKGELKNDYYLFREKIKGDVEILFKELIKCPKEKLLLVLFAFIIENENYINPEYYYILKEVKYSFENLKYKREASEKEKIIENNKMLQLENDELITYKNRFISLKEDNDNLKIKISLLQSNIKLLEEEQNTLKLASKNSEILSTLINNLIKEKNFLIITSEIAEFKNTPLDVYVREIKDFTEDKKIKNLQPYRDKILFFTRVSFETREWGKIKIYLEKNKLKYYELGHFDIASYMAEIIQFIYREELEYEFEY
;
A
#
# COMPACT_ATOMS: atom_id res chain seq x y z
N MET A 1 -18.01 83.14 4.22
CA MET A 1 -16.78 82.37 3.93
C MET A 1 -17.22 81.10 3.21
N ASN A 2 -16.70 80.83 2.01
CA ASN A 2 -17.13 79.64 1.26
C ASN A 2 -16.49 78.39 1.88
N GLU A 3 -17.09 77.21 1.70
CA GLU A 3 -16.56 75.94 2.23
C GLU A 3 -15.15 75.63 1.72
N PHE A 4 -14.85 76.01 0.48
CA PHE A 4 -13.50 75.87 -0.04
C PHE A 4 -12.49 76.84 0.62
N ASP A 5 -12.92 77.98 1.17
CA ASP A 5 -12.03 78.85 1.95
C ASP A 5 -11.62 78.15 3.25
N TRP A 6 -12.55 77.38 3.84
CA TRP A 6 -12.27 76.54 5.00
C TRP A 6 -11.34 75.39 4.64
N PHE A 7 -11.60 74.66 3.55
CA PHE A 7 -10.66 73.64 3.07
C PHE A 7 -9.25 74.21 2.81
N LEU A 8 -9.14 75.39 2.22
CA LEU A 8 -7.85 76.02 1.96
C LEU A 8 -7.08 76.44 3.23
N SER A 9 -7.75 76.62 4.37
CA SER A 9 -7.07 76.92 5.64
C SER A 9 -6.41 75.70 6.27
N ILE A 10 -6.80 74.48 5.85
CA ILE A 10 -6.27 73.22 6.40
C ILE A 10 -4.99 72.75 5.71
N LEU A 11 -4.70 73.32 4.54
CA LEU A 11 -3.59 72.90 3.70
C LEU A 11 -2.28 73.51 4.19
N GLU A 12 -1.26 72.68 4.32
CA GLU A 12 0.11 73.15 4.42
C GLU A 12 0.63 73.61 3.05
N LYS A 13 1.80 74.27 3.04
CA LYS A 13 2.44 74.71 1.78
C LYS A 13 2.59 73.55 0.79
N GLN A 14 3.02 72.39 1.28
CA GLN A 14 3.28 71.20 0.47
C GLN A 14 1.98 70.62 -0.09
N ASP A 15 0.90 70.61 0.70
CA ASP A 15 -0.42 70.16 0.26
C ASP A 15 -0.96 71.06 -0.86
N MET A 16 -0.85 72.38 -0.69
CA MET A 16 -1.25 73.33 -1.72
C MET A 16 -0.46 73.15 -3.02
N ALA A 17 0.85 72.91 -2.94
CA ALA A 17 1.69 72.67 -4.11
C ALA A 17 1.31 71.35 -4.80
N THR A 18 1.01 70.30 -4.05
CA THR A 18 0.52 69.00 -4.56
C THR A 18 -0.80 69.16 -5.29
N ILE A 19 -1.77 69.84 -4.68
CA ILE A 19 -3.08 70.13 -5.29
C ILE A 19 -2.88 70.98 -6.56
N ALA A 20 -2.08 72.04 -6.50
CA ALA A 20 -1.84 72.90 -7.65
C ALA A 20 -1.20 72.13 -8.83
N SER A 21 -0.23 71.27 -8.55
CA SER A 21 0.39 70.41 -9.56
C SER A 21 -0.60 69.40 -10.14
N ARG A 22 -1.39 68.75 -9.29
CA ARG A 22 -2.31 67.68 -9.69
C ARG A 22 -3.45 68.18 -10.56
N PHE A 23 -4.01 69.33 -10.22
CA PHE A 23 -5.15 69.91 -10.93
C PHE A 23 -4.73 70.96 -11.98
N ASN A 24 -3.45 71.02 -12.34
CA ASN A 24 -2.89 71.94 -13.34
C ASN A 24 -3.26 73.42 -13.08
N VAL A 25 -3.18 73.85 -11.82
CA VAL A 25 -3.38 75.25 -11.42
C VAL A 25 -2.16 76.06 -11.82
N GLN A 26 -2.35 77.05 -12.70
CA GLN A 26 -1.27 77.93 -13.16
C GLN A 26 -0.93 78.95 -12.07
N ILE A 27 0.36 79.11 -11.79
CA ILE A 27 0.87 80.03 -10.77
C ILE A 27 1.87 80.95 -11.44
N GLN A 28 1.52 82.23 -11.50
CA GLN A 28 2.31 83.24 -12.19
C GLN A 28 3.77 83.26 -11.69
N GLY A 29 4.69 82.92 -12.60
CA GLY A 29 6.14 82.89 -12.36
C GLY A 29 6.69 81.57 -11.81
N PHE A 30 5.83 80.57 -11.58
CA PHE A 30 6.22 79.30 -10.93
C PHE A 30 5.67 78.04 -11.64
N ASP A 31 5.11 78.16 -12.85
CA ASP A 31 4.48 77.03 -13.57
C ASP A 31 5.40 75.80 -13.75
N LYS A 32 6.72 76.00 -13.86
CA LYS A 32 7.71 74.90 -13.98
C LYS A 32 8.24 74.39 -12.64
N ASN A 33 8.06 75.14 -11.55
CA ASN A 33 8.61 74.87 -10.21
C ASN A 33 7.58 75.20 -9.12
N ILE A 34 6.39 74.59 -9.21
CA ILE A 34 5.22 74.87 -8.35
C ILE A 34 5.57 74.73 -6.85
N GLN A 35 6.44 73.78 -6.51
CA GLN A 35 6.89 73.52 -5.13
C GLN A 35 7.61 74.73 -4.48
N ASN A 36 8.23 75.59 -5.27
CA ASN A 36 8.95 76.78 -4.78
C ASN A 36 8.06 78.02 -4.65
N ALA A 37 6.79 77.94 -5.08
CA ALA A 37 5.88 79.08 -5.00
C ALA A 37 5.59 79.48 -3.54
N PRO A 38 5.50 80.78 -3.21
CA PRO A 38 5.08 81.24 -1.88
C PRO A 38 3.65 80.79 -1.53
N VAL A 39 3.41 80.48 -0.25
CA VAL A 39 2.09 80.01 0.27
C VAL A 39 0.95 80.93 -0.16
N ILE A 40 1.14 82.25 -0.08
CA ILE A 40 0.12 83.24 -0.45
C ILE A 40 -0.24 83.13 -1.94
N ARG A 41 0.75 82.90 -2.83
CA ARG A 41 0.51 82.75 -4.27
C ARG A 41 -0.20 81.43 -4.58
N LEU A 42 0.19 80.33 -3.93
CA LEU A 42 -0.47 79.03 -4.03
C LEU A 42 -1.94 79.13 -3.61
N ARG A 43 -2.19 79.66 -2.41
CA ARG A 43 -3.53 79.84 -1.86
C ARG A 43 -4.40 80.70 -2.76
N ASN A 44 -3.89 81.83 -3.24
CA ASN A 44 -4.65 82.74 -4.10
C ASN A 44 -4.96 82.12 -5.47
N ALA A 45 -4.01 81.41 -6.08
CA ALA A 45 -4.22 80.75 -7.38
C ALA A 45 -5.28 79.63 -7.28
N ILE A 46 -5.19 78.77 -6.26
CA ILE A 46 -6.20 77.71 -6.04
C ILE A 46 -7.56 78.34 -5.74
N LYS A 47 -7.61 79.39 -4.90
CA LYS A 47 -8.83 80.14 -4.59
C LYS A 47 -9.44 80.78 -5.83
N GLU A 48 -8.65 81.35 -6.73
CA GLU A 48 -9.12 81.91 -8.00
C GLU A 48 -9.76 80.82 -8.87
N TYR A 49 -9.10 79.67 -9.00
CA TYR A 49 -9.60 78.54 -9.77
C TYR A 49 -10.92 77.98 -9.20
N LEU A 50 -11.03 77.84 -7.88
CA LEU A 50 -12.25 77.37 -7.22
C LEU A 50 -13.39 78.38 -7.35
N ASN A 51 -13.13 79.69 -7.21
CA ASN A 51 -14.12 80.74 -7.46
C ASN A 51 -14.61 80.73 -8.92
N ASN A 52 -13.71 80.58 -9.87
CA ASN A 52 -14.06 80.49 -11.29
C ASN A 52 -14.87 79.22 -11.59
N GLY A 53 -14.61 78.10 -10.90
CA GLY A 53 -15.40 76.88 -10.97
C GLY A 53 -16.81 77.05 -10.40
N LEU A 54 -16.94 77.72 -9.25
CA LEU A 54 -18.24 78.07 -8.66
C LEU A 54 -19.08 78.95 -9.61
N LEU A 55 -18.43 79.93 -10.26
CA LEU A 55 -19.04 80.81 -11.26
C LEU A 55 -19.19 80.17 -12.65
N ARG A 56 -18.87 78.87 -12.80
CA ARG A 56 -18.94 78.09 -14.05
C ARG A 56 -18.20 78.73 -15.25
N LYS A 57 -17.09 79.41 -15.01
CA LYS A 57 -16.22 79.94 -16.08
C LYS A 57 -15.48 78.80 -16.79
N LYS A 58 -15.25 78.93 -18.09
CA LYS A 58 -14.59 77.89 -18.92
C LYS A 58 -13.06 77.81 -18.77
N LYS A 59 -12.41 78.89 -18.32
CA LYS A 59 -10.93 78.96 -18.19
C LYS A 59 -10.55 79.10 -16.73
N ARG A 60 -9.43 78.48 -16.35
CA ARG A 60 -8.85 78.56 -15.00
C ARG A 60 -9.89 78.30 -13.91
N ALA A 61 -10.58 77.17 -14.04
CA ALA A 61 -11.70 76.80 -13.20
C ALA A 61 -11.49 75.39 -12.65
N LEU A 62 -11.73 75.21 -11.36
CA LEU A 62 -11.65 73.94 -10.66
C LEU A 62 -12.98 73.70 -9.92
N ASN A 63 -13.62 72.56 -10.17
CA ASN A 63 -14.83 72.18 -9.45
C ASN A 63 -14.45 71.61 -8.09
N TYR A 64 -14.96 72.23 -7.02
CA TYR A 64 -14.62 71.88 -5.64
C TYR A 64 -14.96 70.43 -5.29
N GLN A 65 -16.15 69.95 -5.67
CA GLN A 65 -16.58 68.58 -5.39
C GLN A 65 -15.77 67.54 -6.17
N GLN A 66 -15.46 67.82 -7.45
CA GLN A 66 -14.61 66.94 -8.24
C GLN A 66 -13.19 66.84 -7.68
N MET A 67 -12.63 67.97 -7.22
CA MET A 67 -11.33 68.00 -6.55
C MET A 67 -11.32 67.12 -5.30
N LEU A 68 -12.35 67.25 -4.44
CA LEU A 68 -12.46 66.44 -3.23
C LEU A 68 -12.67 64.95 -3.52
N ASN A 69 -13.48 64.60 -4.53
CA ASN A 69 -13.63 63.22 -4.99
C ASN A 69 -12.28 62.61 -5.37
N THR A 70 -11.51 63.27 -6.23
CA THR A 70 -10.19 62.77 -6.65
C THR A 70 -9.22 62.61 -5.47
N ILE A 71 -9.27 63.51 -4.48
CA ILE A 71 -8.45 63.40 -3.27
C ILE A 71 -8.92 62.22 -2.38
N ALA A 72 -10.22 62.01 -2.25
CA ALA A 72 -10.81 60.93 -1.45
C ALA A 72 -10.52 59.55 -2.07
N ASP A 73 -10.65 59.42 -3.40
CA ASP A 73 -10.43 58.17 -4.13
C ASP A 73 -8.98 57.64 -3.97
N GLU A 74 -8.00 58.53 -3.81
CA GLU A 74 -6.61 58.13 -3.61
C GLU A 74 -6.35 57.38 -2.30
N LEU A 75 -7.16 57.64 -1.27
CA LEU A 75 -6.97 56.99 0.02
C LEU A 75 -7.35 55.51 0.00
N ASN A 76 -8.17 55.05 -0.96
CA ASN A 76 -8.59 53.65 -1.12
C ASN A 76 -9.02 52.96 0.20
N LEU A 77 -9.59 53.69 1.16
CA LEU A 77 -9.97 53.14 2.45
C LEU A 77 -11.20 52.24 2.30
N LYS A 78 -11.09 51.01 2.80
CA LYS A 78 -12.17 50.02 2.88
C LYS A 78 -12.97 50.15 4.19
N SER A 79 -13.25 51.37 4.62
CA SER A 79 -14.02 51.60 5.85
C SER A 79 -15.51 51.62 5.53
N ASN A 80 -16.29 50.75 6.18
CA ASN A 80 -17.73 50.66 5.97
C ASN A 80 -18.51 51.57 6.94
N THR A 81 -17.87 52.02 8.02
CA THR A 81 -18.48 52.87 9.05
C THR A 81 -17.62 54.10 9.37
N LEU A 82 -18.27 55.16 9.91
CA LEU A 82 -17.57 56.37 10.36
C LEU A 82 -16.54 56.06 11.45
N GLU A 83 -16.87 55.15 12.36
CA GLU A 83 -15.99 54.76 13.48
C GLU A 83 -14.70 54.12 12.96
N GLU A 84 -14.81 53.15 12.03
CA GLU A 84 -13.65 52.52 11.39
C GLU A 84 -12.79 53.53 10.64
N PHE A 85 -13.41 54.46 9.93
CA PHE A 85 -12.72 55.53 9.23
C PHE A 85 -11.92 56.43 10.20
N ILE A 86 -12.55 56.94 11.25
CA ILE A 86 -11.88 57.82 12.23
C ILE A 86 -10.73 57.07 12.91
N MET A 87 -10.92 55.80 13.28
CA MET A 87 -9.86 54.97 13.85
C MET A 87 -8.68 54.78 12.90
N GLN A 88 -8.92 54.56 11.61
CA GLN A 88 -7.85 54.45 10.61
C GLN A 88 -7.04 55.74 10.52
N ILE A 89 -7.72 56.89 10.51
CA ILE A 89 -7.07 58.21 10.43
C ILE A 89 -6.28 58.54 11.71
N GLU A 90 -6.75 58.10 12.88
CA GLU A 90 -6.01 58.26 14.15
C GLU A 90 -4.72 57.41 14.19
N LEU A 91 -4.70 56.27 13.50
CA LEU A 91 -3.58 55.32 13.53
C LEU A 91 -2.59 55.53 12.37
N ASP A 92 -3.07 56.01 11.22
CA ASP A 92 -2.27 56.17 10.02
C ASP A 92 -1.71 57.60 9.91
N ASN A 93 -0.43 57.73 10.25
CA ASN A 93 0.30 58.99 10.18
C ASN A 93 0.59 59.45 8.73
N GLU A 94 0.39 58.59 7.73
CA GLU A 94 0.61 58.95 6.33
C GLU A 94 -0.56 59.74 5.74
N ILE A 95 -1.77 59.59 6.33
CA ILE A 95 -2.97 60.28 5.86
C ILE A 95 -2.96 61.74 6.31
N ARG A 96 -2.89 62.66 5.34
CA ARG A 96 -2.86 64.09 5.61
C ARG A 96 -4.26 64.61 6.01
N PRO A 97 -4.35 65.66 6.85
CA PRO A 97 -5.64 66.21 7.31
C PRO A 97 -6.60 66.60 6.18
N TYR A 98 -6.07 67.09 5.06
CA TYR A 98 -6.91 67.47 3.91
C TYR A 98 -7.48 66.28 3.15
N GLN A 99 -6.79 65.14 3.16
CA GLN A 99 -7.27 63.91 2.55
C GLN A 99 -8.37 63.29 3.42
N ALA A 100 -8.16 63.27 4.74
CA ALA A 100 -9.17 62.86 5.71
C ALA A 100 -10.45 63.70 5.57
N PHE A 101 -10.31 65.02 5.48
CA PHE A 101 -11.42 65.94 5.24
C PHE A 101 -12.16 65.62 3.94
N ALA A 102 -11.44 65.43 2.84
CA ALA A 102 -12.04 65.10 1.54
C ALA A 102 -12.82 63.79 1.59
N TYR A 103 -12.28 62.76 2.27
CA TYR A 103 -12.95 61.48 2.44
C TYR A 103 -14.24 61.59 3.25
N LEU A 104 -14.21 62.34 4.37
CA LEU A 104 -15.40 62.58 5.18
C LEU A 104 -16.49 63.32 4.39
N TYR A 105 -16.10 64.36 3.64
CA TYR A 105 -17.01 65.16 2.83
C TYR A 105 -17.73 64.33 1.75
N ILE A 106 -17.02 63.38 1.13
CA ILE A 106 -17.55 62.56 0.03
C ILE A 106 -18.33 61.34 0.54
N ASN A 107 -17.77 60.58 1.48
CA ASN A 107 -18.33 59.29 1.89
C ASN A 107 -19.31 59.40 3.07
N PHE A 108 -19.25 60.48 3.84
CA PHE A 108 -20.10 60.70 5.01
C PHE A 108 -20.76 62.10 4.99
N GLN A 109 -21.22 62.54 3.82
CA GLN A 109 -21.74 63.90 3.57
C GLN A 109 -22.78 64.36 4.60
N LYS A 110 -23.73 63.48 4.99
CA LYS A 110 -24.76 63.82 5.98
C LYS A 110 -24.15 64.19 7.35
N ILE A 111 -23.16 63.42 7.78
CA ILE A 111 -22.48 63.61 9.07
C ILE A 111 -21.63 64.89 9.03
N PHE A 112 -20.96 65.12 7.89
CA PHE A 112 -20.20 66.34 7.66
C PHE A 112 -21.07 67.59 7.80
N GLU A 113 -22.24 67.63 7.17
CA GLU A 113 -23.16 68.77 7.28
C GLU A 113 -23.71 68.96 8.70
N GLU A 114 -24.08 67.87 9.38
CA GLU A 114 -24.61 67.90 10.75
C GLU A 114 -23.56 68.38 11.79
N LYS A 115 -22.27 68.12 11.54
CA LYS A 115 -21.17 68.38 12.51
C LYS A 115 -20.17 69.42 12.03
N LYS A 116 -20.52 70.21 11.02
CA LYS A 116 -19.65 71.20 10.38
C LYS A 116 -19.01 72.20 11.33
N ASP A 117 -19.79 72.74 12.28
CA ASP A 117 -19.28 73.71 13.26
C ASP A 117 -18.28 73.08 14.25
N LEU A 118 -18.52 71.83 14.63
CA LEU A 118 -17.60 71.06 15.48
C LEU A 118 -16.28 70.80 14.76
N LEU A 119 -16.35 70.32 13.52
CA LEU A 119 -15.19 70.10 12.67
C LEU A 119 -14.36 71.37 12.55
N LYS A 120 -15.02 72.51 12.26
CA LYS A 120 -14.37 73.80 12.13
C LYS A 120 -13.69 74.24 13.44
N GLY A 121 -14.37 74.09 14.58
CA GLY A 121 -13.83 74.40 15.90
C GLY A 121 -12.59 73.58 16.25
N ASN A 122 -12.57 72.29 15.91
CA ASN A 122 -11.38 71.45 16.12
C ASN A 122 -10.16 71.97 15.35
N MET A 123 -10.36 72.46 14.12
CA MET A 123 -9.27 72.97 13.30
C MET A 123 -8.71 74.29 13.81
N GLU A 124 -9.58 75.22 14.22
CA GLU A 124 -9.16 76.52 14.76
C GLU A 124 -8.35 76.37 16.05
N ASN A 125 -8.59 75.29 16.80
CA ASN A 125 -7.89 74.96 18.04
C ASN A 125 -6.65 74.05 17.87
N ASN A 126 -6.26 73.72 16.63
CA ASN A 126 -5.21 72.72 16.33
C ASN A 126 -5.44 71.34 16.99
N ASP A 127 -6.70 70.99 17.25
CA ASP A 127 -7.09 69.66 17.70
C ASP A 127 -7.19 68.68 16.52
N PHE A 128 -7.22 67.38 16.81
CA PHE A 128 -7.53 66.35 15.82
C PHE A 128 -8.86 66.66 15.12
N ILE A 129 -8.88 66.67 13.78
CA ILE A 129 -10.00 67.19 12.98
C ILE A 129 -11.35 66.51 13.29
N PHE A 130 -11.32 65.23 13.69
CA PHE A 130 -12.50 64.42 14.00
C PHE A 130 -12.79 64.27 15.50
N LYS A 131 -12.11 65.04 16.36
CA LYS A 131 -12.34 65.02 17.81
C LYS A 131 -13.81 65.29 18.15
N GLY A 132 -14.42 64.43 18.96
CA GLY A 132 -15.84 64.55 19.35
C GLY A 132 -16.86 64.17 18.28
N LEU A 133 -16.46 63.66 17.11
CA LEU A 133 -17.40 63.06 16.13
C LEU A 133 -17.91 61.69 16.59
N ILE A 134 -17.08 60.96 17.33
CA ILE A 134 -17.42 59.69 17.97
C ILE A 134 -17.17 59.83 19.47
N GLU A 135 -17.88 59.03 20.26
CA GLU A 135 -17.66 58.97 21.71
C GLU A 135 -16.22 58.55 22.00
N GLU A 136 -15.57 59.26 22.93
CA GLU A 136 -14.23 58.89 23.39
C GLU A 136 -14.30 57.55 24.12
N ARG A 137 -13.77 56.52 23.47
CA ARG A 137 -13.68 55.15 23.99
C ARG A 137 -12.25 54.85 24.42
N THR A 138 -12.11 54.04 25.46
CA THR A 138 -10.78 53.55 25.87
C THR A 138 -10.20 52.66 24.77
N THR A 139 -8.86 52.53 24.71
CA THR A 139 -8.20 51.62 23.74
C THR A 139 -8.74 50.20 23.83
N LYS A 140 -9.10 49.74 25.04
CA LYS A 140 -9.72 48.44 25.28
C LYS A 140 -11.07 48.31 24.58
N ASP A 141 -11.91 49.33 24.67
CA ASP A 141 -13.25 49.34 24.04
C ASP A 141 -13.14 49.43 22.51
N LYS A 142 -12.16 50.19 21.99
CA LYS A 142 -11.84 50.24 20.54
C LYS A 142 -11.42 48.87 20.02
N ILE A 143 -10.55 48.16 20.73
CA ILE A 143 -10.14 46.79 20.40
C ILE A 143 -11.35 45.83 20.43
N GLN A 144 -12.20 45.95 21.45
CA GLN A 144 -13.40 45.12 21.58
C GLN A 144 -14.39 45.34 20.42
N SER A 145 -14.58 46.60 20.01
CA SER A 145 -15.36 46.98 18.84
C SER A 145 -14.82 46.29 17.57
N LEU A 146 -13.52 46.40 17.30
CA LEU A 146 -12.86 45.79 16.14
C LEU A 146 -12.94 44.27 16.11
N ILE A 147 -12.74 43.61 17.26
CA ILE A 147 -12.88 42.15 17.37
C ILE A 147 -14.32 41.71 17.05
N ASN A 148 -15.31 42.48 17.48
CA ASN A 148 -16.72 42.18 17.26
C ASN A 148 -17.16 42.41 15.81
N THR A 149 -16.59 43.40 15.10
CA THR A 149 -16.79 43.59 13.66
C THR A 149 -16.06 42.55 12.83
N GLN A 150 -14.83 42.18 13.19
CA GLN A 150 -14.03 41.22 12.42
C GLN A 150 -14.45 39.76 12.58
N LEU A 151 -14.88 39.33 13.78
CA LEU A 151 -15.31 37.95 14.01
C LEU A 151 -16.71 37.63 13.48
N GLY A 152 -17.39 38.59 12.84
CA GLY A 152 -18.69 38.44 12.18
C GLY A 152 -19.74 37.74 13.04
N LYS A 153 -20.79 38.45 13.48
CA LYS A 153 -21.93 37.82 14.18
C LYS A 153 -22.43 36.55 13.48
N ASP A 154 -22.40 36.54 12.14
CA ASP A 154 -22.76 35.40 11.30
C ASP A 154 -21.81 34.21 11.39
N GLU A 155 -20.51 34.42 11.60
CA GLU A 155 -19.54 33.35 11.79
C GLU A 155 -19.65 32.73 13.18
N ILE A 156 -19.82 33.56 14.22
CA ILE A 156 -20.09 33.07 15.58
C ILE A 156 -21.37 32.24 15.58
N TYR A 157 -22.45 32.74 14.97
CA TYR A 157 -23.71 32.01 14.86
C TYR A 157 -23.57 30.70 14.08
N ARG A 158 -22.88 30.71 12.93
CA ARG A 158 -22.62 29.47 12.15
C ARG A 158 -21.88 28.42 12.96
N ASN A 159 -20.86 28.83 13.73
CA ASN A 159 -20.10 27.94 14.58
C ASN A 159 -20.97 27.35 15.70
N LEU A 160 -21.74 28.19 16.40
CA LEU A 160 -22.68 27.73 17.44
C LEU A 160 -23.73 26.78 16.86
N LYS A 161 -24.27 27.07 15.67
CA LYS A 161 -25.23 26.19 14.99
C LYS A 161 -24.61 24.84 14.62
N SER A 162 -23.33 24.81 14.25
CA SER A 162 -22.61 23.57 14.00
C SER A 162 -22.51 22.71 15.27
N TYR A 163 -22.30 23.33 16.43
CA TYR A 163 -22.27 22.63 17.72
C TYR A 163 -23.66 22.14 18.13
N GLU A 164 -24.71 22.93 17.87
CA GLU A 164 -26.09 22.52 18.12
C GLU A 164 -26.44 21.28 17.30
N ASN A 165 -26.08 21.25 16.01
CA ASN A 165 -26.27 20.08 15.16
C ASN A 165 -25.52 18.84 15.67
N LEU A 166 -24.34 19.01 16.29
CA LEU A 166 -23.60 17.91 16.90
C LEU A 166 -24.32 17.34 18.13
N LEU A 167 -24.95 18.20 18.94
CA LEU A 167 -25.75 17.77 20.09
C LEU A 167 -27.06 17.10 19.64
N GLU A 168 -27.71 17.62 18.60
CA GLU A 168 -28.98 17.08 18.07
C GLU A 168 -28.84 15.67 17.51
N LYS A 169 -27.65 15.30 17.02
CA LYS A 169 -27.34 13.95 16.52
C LYS A 169 -26.82 13.00 17.60
N GLY A 170 -26.54 13.50 18.80
CA GLY A 170 -25.93 12.75 19.89
C GLY A 170 -26.92 12.28 20.95
N GLU A 171 -26.42 11.45 21.88
CA GLU A 171 -27.19 10.93 23.01
C GLU A 171 -27.62 12.02 24.01
N LEU A 172 -26.94 13.17 24.00
CA LEU A 172 -27.20 14.31 24.90
C LEU A 172 -28.30 15.26 24.41
N LYS A 173 -28.97 14.92 23.30
CA LYS A 173 -30.03 15.75 22.69
C LYS A 173 -31.11 16.16 23.71
N ASN A 174 -31.65 15.19 24.45
CA ASN A 174 -32.78 15.42 25.35
C ASN A 174 -32.38 16.32 26.53
N ASP A 175 -31.18 16.11 27.09
CA ASP A 175 -30.64 16.95 28.15
C ASP A 175 -30.43 18.38 27.67
N TYR A 176 -29.90 18.57 26.46
CA TYR A 176 -29.69 19.89 25.86
C TYR A 176 -31.01 20.67 25.75
N TYR A 177 -32.05 20.10 25.16
CA TYR A 177 -33.34 20.79 25.03
C TYR A 177 -33.98 21.08 26.40
N LEU A 178 -33.83 20.18 27.37
CA LEU A 178 -34.33 20.40 28.72
C LEU A 178 -33.64 21.59 29.40
N PHE A 179 -32.33 21.75 29.24
CA PHE A 179 -31.64 22.94 29.75
C PHE A 179 -32.01 24.20 28.98
N ARG A 180 -32.18 24.10 27.65
CA ARG A 180 -32.60 25.20 26.79
C ARG A 180 -33.97 25.76 27.21
N GLU A 181 -34.95 24.89 27.42
CA GLU A 181 -36.29 25.28 27.88
C GLU A 181 -36.31 25.85 29.30
N LYS A 182 -35.43 25.38 30.18
CA LYS A 182 -35.33 25.89 31.56
C LYS A 182 -34.67 27.26 31.61
N ILE A 183 -33.52 27.41 30.96
CA ILE A 183 -32.65 28.59 31.10
C ILE A 183 -33.25 29.80 30.37
N LYS A 184 -33.75 29.62 29.15
CA LYS A 184 -34.33 30.71 28.31
C LYS A 184 -33.49 31.99 28.29
N GLY A 185 -32.17 31.84 28.32
CA GLY A 185 -31.21 32.95 28.34
C GLY A 185 -31.15 33.79 29.63
N ASP A 186 -31.76 33.35 30.73
CA ASP A 186 -31.76 34.06 32.03
C ASP A 186 -30.52 33.70 32.87
N VAL A 187 -29.81 34.74 33.37
CA VAL A 187 -28.57 34.60 34.14
C VAL A 187 -28.79 34.00 35.52
N GLU A 188 -29.88 34.34 36.21
CA GLU A 188 -30.18 33.77 37.53
C GLU A 188 -30.53 32.29 37.41
N ILE A 189 -31.25 31.91 36.36
CA ILE A 189 -31.57 30.50 36.09
C ILE A 189 -30.31 29.75 35.68
N LEU A 190 -29.46 30.34 34.83
CA LEU A 190 -28.14 29.78 34.50
C LEU A 190 -27.35 29.45 35.77
N PHE A 191 -27.23 30.41 36.69
CA PHE A 191 -26.48 30.21 37.94
C PHE A 191 -27.07 29.07 38.78
N LYS A 192 -28.40 29.00 38.93
CA LYS A 192 -29.09 27.93 39.65
C LYS A 192 -28.84 26.56 39.01
N GLU A 193 -28.86 26.47 37.68
CA GLU A 193 -28.61 25.20 36.98
C GLU A 193 -27.13 24.81 37.02
N LEU A 194 -26.18 25.75 36.95
CA LEU A 194 -24.75 25.45 37.09
C LEU A 194 -24.39 24.83 38.45
N ILE A 195 -25.08 25.22 39.53
CA ILE A 195 -24.87 24.63 40.87
C ILE A 195 -25.44 23.20 40.95
N LYS A 196 -26.61 22.97 40.35
CA LYS A 196 -27.34 21.70 40.46
C LYS A 196 -26.86 20.64 39.45
N CYS A 197 -26.32 21.09 38.32
CA CYS A 197 -26.01 20.23 37.19
C CYS A 197 -24.72 19.42 37.45
N PRO A 198 -24.71 18.11 37.14
CA PRO A 198 -23.49 17.31 37.17
C PRO A 198 -22.40 17.92 36.28
N LYS A 199 -21.13 17.79 36.70
CA LYS A 199 -19.97 18.39 36.00
C LYS A 199 -19.93 18.05 34.50
N GLU A 200 -20.28 16.83 34.15
CA GLU A 200 -20.28 16.31 32.77
C GLU A 200 -21.29 17.01 31.84
N LYS A 201 -22.34 17.62 32.41
CA LYS A 201 -23.41 18.30 31.67
C LYS A 201 -23.30 19.83 31.71
N LEU A 202 -22.31 20.40 32.40
CA LEU A 202 -22.13 21.85 32.52
C LEU A 202 -21.97 22.54 31.16
N LEU A 203 -21.30 21.89 30.20
CA LEU A 203 -21.17 22.42 28.85
C LEU A 203 -22.53 22.65 28.19
N LEU A 204 -23.49 21.74 28.37
CA LEU A 204 -24.82 21.85 27.79
C LEU A 204 -25.58 23.05 28.37
N VAL A 205 -25.41 23.28 29.67
CA VAL A 205 -26.01 24.42 30.39
C VAL A 205 -25.44 25.75 29.86
N LEU A 206 -24.12 25.86 29.76
CA LEU A 206 -23.45 27.06 29.23
C LEU A 206 -23.81 27.33 27.77
N PHE A 207 -23.86 26.27 26.96
CA PHE A 207 -24.22 26.37 25.55
C PHE A 207 -25.68 26.79 25.34
N ALA A 208 -26.61 26.19 26.10
CA ALA A 208 -28.03 26.56 26.09
C ALA A 208 -28.22 28.04 26.44
N PHE A 209 -27.50 28.56 27.43
CA PHE A 209 -27.54 29.98 27.77
C PHE A 209 -27.03 30.88 26.64
N ILE A 210 -25.91 30.52 26.01
CA ILE A 210 -25.26 31.36 24.99
C ILE A 210 -26.06 31.45 23.69
N ILE A 211 -26.75 30.38 23.29
CA ILE A 211 -27.60 30.38 22.10
C ILE A 211 -28.92 31.12 22.34
N GLU A 212 -29.52 30.96 23.51
CA GLU A 212 -30.81 31.59 23.82
C GLU A 212 -30.68 33.12 23.92
N ASN A 213 -31.70 33.82 23.44
CA ASN A 213 -31.77 35.28 23.37
C ASN A 213 -30.55 35.95 22.72
N GLU A 214 -29.82 35.23 21.86
CA GLU A 214 -28.61 35.74 21.21
C GLU A 214 -27.55 36.24 22.20
N ASN A 215 -27.46 35.63 23.39
CA ASN A 215 -26.51 36.02 24.44
C ASN A 215 -25.04 36.00 23.97
N TYR A 216 -24.72 35.24 22.92
CA TYR A 216 -23.41 35.29 22.26
C TYR A 216 -23.02 36.66 21.69
N ILE A 217 -23.97 37.58 21.50
CA ILE A 217 -23.70 38.95 21.03
C ILE A 217 -23.24 39.83 22.19
N ASN A 218 -23.69 39.56 23.42
CA ASN A 218 -23.43 40.40 24.58
C ASN A 218 -21.97 40.25 25.06
N PRO A 219 -21.16 41.33 25.08
CA PRO A 219 -19.77 41.31 25.54
C PRO A 219 -19.58 40.76 26.95
N GLU A 220 -20.55 40.95 27.84
CA GLU A 220 -20.49 40.46 29.23
C GLU A 220 -20.36 38.94 29.29
N TYR A 221 -20.86 38.20 28.29
CA TYR A 221 -20.87 36.74 28.27
C TYR A 221 -19.79 36.12 27.39
N TYR A 222 -18.82 36.90 26.91
CA TYR A 222 -17.78 36.40 26.01
C TYR A 222 -16.85 35.37 26.65
N TYR A 223 -16.66 35.44 27.96
CA TYR A 223 -15.91 34.40 28.68
C TYR A 223 -16.63 33.04 28.61
N ILE A 224 -17.96 33.02 28.67
CA ILE A 224 -18.77 31.81 28.52
C ILE A 224 -18.70 31.31 27.07
N LEU A 225 -18.84 32.21 26.09
CA LEU A 225 -18.71 31.87 24.67
C LEU A 225 -17.36 31.21 24.36
N LYS A 226 -16.27 31.75 24.93
CA LYS A 226 -14.93 31.21 24.76
C LYS A 226 -14.81 29.80 25.33
N GLU A 227 -15.34 29.57 26.53
CA GLU A 227 -15.31 28.26 27.18
C GLU A 227 -16.12 27.22 26.41
N VAL A 228 -17.29 27.60 25.91
CA VAL A 228 -18.13 26.77 25.04
C VAL A 228 -17.37 26.36 23.77
N LYS A 229 -16.77 27.32 23.05
CA LYS A 229 -16.00 27.04 21.84
C LYS A 229 -14.85 26.08 22.12
N TYR A 230 -14.04 26.37 23.13
CA TYR A 230 -12.90 25.55 23.53
C TYR A 230 -13.31 24.11 23.87
N SER A 231 -14.40 23.95 24.62
CA SER A 231 -14.91 22.63 25.01
C SER A 231 -15.41 21.81 23.81
N PHE A 232 -16.12 22.42 22.88
CA PHE A 232 -16.61 21.73 21.68
C PHE A 232 -15.47 21.37 20.70
N GLU A 233 -14.48 22.24 20.54
CA GLU A 233 -13.28 21.95 19.76
C GLU A 233 -12.52 20.75 20.35
N ASN A 234 -12.30 20.74 21.67
CA ASN A 234 -11.66 19.61 22.34
C ASN A 234 -12.44 18.30 22.19
N LEU A 235 -13.77 18.35 22.27
CA LEU A 235 -14.61 17.16 22.03
C LEU A 235 -14.46 16.64 20.60
N LYS A 236 -14.40 17.55 19.61
CA LYS A 236 -14.16 17.19 18.21
C LYS A 236 -12.80 16.52 18.04
N TYR A 237 -11.73 17.11 18.57
CA TYR A 237 -10.39 16.54 18.50
C TYR A 237 -10.29 15.16 19.16
N LYS A 238 -10.94 14.97 20.32
CA LYS A 238 -10.97 13.65 20.99
C LYS A 238 -11.70 12.59 20.17
N ARG A 239 -12.82 12.95 19.51
CA ARG A 239 -13.53 12.02 18.62
C ARG A 239 -12.69 11.63 17.41
N GLU A 240 -12.08 12.60 16.75
CA GLU A 240 -11.20 12.36 15.60
C GLU A 240 -9.99 11.48 15.97
N ALA A 241 -9.41 11.69 17.16
CA ALA A 241 -8.33 10.85 17.66
C ALA A 241 -8.78 9.40 17.88
N SER A 242 -9.94 9.18 18.52
CA SER A 242 -10.49 7.84 18.76
C SER A 242 -10.86 7.12 17.46
N GLU A 243 -11.42 7.83 16.47
CA GLU A 243 -11.70 7.25 15.15
C GLU A 243 -10.41 6.81 14.43
N LYS A 244 -9.35 7.62 14.50
CA LYS A 244 -8.05 7.25 13.95
C LYS A 244 -7.47 6.01 14.63
N GLU A 245 -7.58 5.90 15.95
CA GLU A 245 -7.14 4.71 16.69
C GLU A 245 -7.88 3.45 16.23
N LYS A 246 -9.21 3.52 16.08
CA LYS A 246 -10.02 2.39 15.55
C LYS A 246 -9.61 1.98 14.14
N ILE A 247 -9.33 2.96 13.27
CA ILE A 247 -8.86 2.68 11.90
C ILE A 247 -7.49 1.97 11.94
N ILE A 248 -6.58 2.42 12.81
CA ILE A 248 -5.27 1.78 12.98
C ILE A 248 -5.43 0.34 13.47
N GLU A 249 -6.32 0.09 14.43
CA GLU A 249 -6.58 -1.25 14.96
C GLU A 249 -7.17 -2.18 13.91
N ASN A 250 -8.17 -1.71 13.14
CA ASN A 250 -8.74 -2.47 12.03
C ASN A 250 -7.69 -2.80 10.95
N ASN A 251 -6.82 -1.84 10.62
CA ASN A 251 -5.75 -2.08 9.65
C ASN A 251 -4.75 -3.14 10.13
N LYS A 252 -4.42 -3.17 11.44
CA LYS A 252 -3.58 -4.23 12.01
C LYS A 252 -4.24 -5.60 11.90
N MET A 253 -5.54 -5.70 12.17
CA MET A 253 -6.29 -6.96 12.02
C MET A 253 -6.30 -7.45 10.57
N LEU A 254 -6.58 -6.56 9.61
CA LEU A 254 -6.55 -6.89 8.18
C LEU A 254 -5.15 -7.31 7.71
N GLN A 255 -4.10 -6.71 8.27
CA GLN A 255 -2.73 -7.08 7.94
C GLN A 255 -2.41 -8.50 8.42
N LEU A 256 -2.84 -8.87 9.64
CA LEU A 256 -2.68 -10.23 10.16
C LEU A 256 -3.43 -11.27 9.30
N GLU A 257 -4.68 -10.99 8.91
CA GLU A 257 -5.44 -11.86 8.01
C GLU A 257 -4.75 -12.04 6.65
N ASN A 258 -4.16 -10.96 6.11
CA ASN A 258 -3.44 -11.02 4.84
C ASN A 258 -2.15 -11.85 4.95
N ASP A 259 -1.42 -11.74 6.06
CA ASP A 259 -0.22 -12.55 6.32
C ASP A 259 -0.56 -14.04 6.45
N GLU A 260 -1.68 -14.37 7.09
CA GLU A 260 -2.22 -15.74 7.12
C GLU A 260 -2.58 -16.25 5.72
N LEU A 261 -3.26 -15.45 4.90
CA LEU A 261 -3.62 -15.81 3.53
C LEU A 261 -2.39 -16.06 2.65
N ILE A 262 -1.33 -15.25 2.81
CA ILE A 262 -0.05 -15.46 2.11
C ILE A 262 0.56 -16.81 2.54
N THR A 263 0.51 -17.13 3.83
CA THR A 263 0.99 -18.42 4.36
C THR A 263 0.22 -19.60 3.77
N TYR A 264 -1.11 -19.52 3.73
CA TYR A 264 -1.96 -20.55 3.09
C TYR A 264 -1.67 -20.69 1.59
N LYS A 265 -1.50 -19.58 0.89
CA LYS A 265 -1.16 -19.59 -0.55
C LYS A 265 0.17 -20.29 -0.80
N ASN A 266 1.20 -19.99 -0.01
CA ASN A 266 2.51 -20.63 -0.14
C ASN A 266 2.43 -22.14 0.13
N ARG A 267 1.66 -22.55 1.16
CA ARG A 267 1.40 -23.96 1.45
C ARG A 267 0.68 -24.66 0.29
N PHE A 268 -0.30 -24.00 -0.32
CA PHE A 268 -1.01 -24.55 -1.48
C PHE A 268 -0.09 -24.74 -2.69
N ILE A 269 0.81 -23.79 -2.96
CA ILE A 269 1.80 -23.90 -4.04
C ILE A 269 2.70 -25.12 -3.81
N SER A 270 3.26 -25.28 -2.60
CA SER A 270 4.09 -26.44 -2.24
C SER A 270 3.34 -27.77 -2.40
N LEU A 271 2.09 -27.85 -1.92
CA LEU A 271 1.27 -29.05 -2.09
C LEU A 271 0.98 -29.38 -3.56
N LYS A 272 0.84 -28.36 -4.41
CA LYS A 272 0.64 -28.54 -5.84
C LYS A 272 1.89 -29.10 -6.51
N GLU A 273 3.06 -28.59 -6.17
CA GLU A 273 4.35 -29.10 -6.64
C GLU A 273 4.56 -30.56 -6.22
N ASP A 274 4.27 -30.90 -4.96
CA ASP A 274 4.36 -32.28 -4.47
C ASP A 274 3.40 -33.22 -5.22
N ASN A 275 2.18 -32.78 -5.50
CA ASN A 275 1.21 -33.56 -6.24
C ASN A 275 1.66 -33.81 -7.70
N ASP A 276 2.23 -32.80 -8.35
CA ASP A 276 2.73 -32.96 -9.71
C ASP A 276 3.97 -33.88 -9.75
N ASN A 277 4.85 -33.81 -8.75
CA ASN A 277 5.95 -34.77 -8.57
C ASN A 277 5.44 -36.21 -8.37
N LEU A 278 4.39 -36.40 -7.56
CA LEU A 278 3.78 -37.71 -7.35
C LEU A 278 3.16 -38.27 -8.64
N LYS A 279 2.50 -37.44 -9.46
CA LYS A 279 1.98 -37.88 -10.76
C LYS A 279 3.08 -38.35 -11.70
N ILE A 280 4.22 -37.64 -11.75
CA ILE A 280 5.38 -38.04 -12.54
C ILE A 280 5.90 -39.41 -12.04
N LYS A 281 6.03 -39.57 -10.72
CA LYS A 281 6.49 -40.84 -10.12
C LYS A 281 5.55 -42.00 -10.41
N ILE A 282 4.23 -41.79 -10.36
CA ILE A 282 3.23 -42.79 -10.72
C ILE A 282 3.37 -43.20 -12.18
N SER A 283 3.50 -42.23 -13.09
CA SER A 283 3.70 -42.50 -14.52
C SER A 283 4.95 -43.34 -14.80
N LEU A 284 6.07 -43.01 -14.15
CA LEU A 284 7.31 -43.79 -14.23
C LEU A 284 7.13 -45.22 -13.71
N LEU A 285 6.49 -45.38 -12.55
CA LEU A 285 6.22 -46.69 -11.97
C LEU A 285 5.32 -47.54 -12.88
N GLN A 286 4.31 -46.95 -13.50
CA GLN A 286 3.44 -47.64 -14.46
C GLN A 286 4.22 -48.11 -15.69
N SER A 287 5.14 -47.28 -16.20
CA SER A 287 6.04 -47.68 -17.28
C SER A 287 6.94 -48.85 -16.87
N ASN A 288 7.50 -48.83 -15.66
CA ASN A 288 8.35 -49.91 -15.15
C ASN A 288 7.57 -51.21 -14.96
N ILE A 289 6.33 -51.15 -14.44
CA ILE A 289 5.46 -52.33 -14.32
C ILE A 289 5.25 -52.96 -15.69
N LYS A 290 4.95 -52.15 -16.72
CA LYS A 290 4.75 -52.65 -18.08
C LYS A 290 5.99 -53.35 -18.64
N LEU A 291 7.18 -52.78 -18.43
CA LEU A 291 8.44 -53.39 -18.83
C LEU A 291 8.68 -54.74 -18.12
N LEU A 292 8.44 -54.79 -16.81
CA LEU A 292 8.58 -56.01 -16.03
C LEU A 292 7.57 -57.09 -16.44
N GLU A 293 6.34 -56.72 -16.82
CA GLU A 293 5.35 -57.64 -17.37
C GLU A 293 5.79 -58.21 -18.73
N GLU A 294 6.37 -57.38 -19.60
CA GLU A 294 6.94 -57.81 -20.89
C GLU A 294 8.12 -58.77 -20.70
N GLU A 295 9.04 -58.47 -19.77
CA GLU A 295 10.14 -59.36 -19.40
C GLU A 295 9.63 -60.69 -18.82
N GLN A 296 8.66 -60.64 -17.91
CA GLN A 296 8.08 -61.83 -17.30
C GLN A 296 7.43 -62.73 -18.36
N ASN A 297 6.71 -62.14 -19.32
CA ASN A 297 6.10 -62.90 -20.41
C ASN A 297 7.15 -63.56 -21.30
N THR A 298 8.24 -62.85 -21.59
CA THR A 298 9.36 -63.38 -22.37
C THR A 298 10.02 -64.57 -21.65
N LEU A 299 10.26 -64.45 -20.34
CA LEU A 299 10.81 -65.53 -19.52
C LEU A 299 9.86 -66.73 -19.41
N LYS A 300 8.55 -66.51 -19.29
CA LYS A 300 7.55 -67.59 -19.30
C LYS A 300 7.57 -68.38 -20.60
N LEU A 301 7.68 -67.69 -21.75
CA LEU A 301 7.80 -68.34 -23.06
C LEU A 301 9.11 -69.15 -23.16
N ALA A 302 10.23 -68.58 -22.71
CA ALA A 302 11.52 -69.28 -22.69
C ALA A 302 11.47 -70.53 -21.79
N SER A 303 10.85 -70.44 -20.61
CA SER A 303 10.66 -71.56 -19.69
C SER A 303 9.82 -72.68 -20.30
N LYS A 304 8.74 -72.35 -21.01
CA LYS A 304 7.89 -73.35 -21.68
C LYS A 304 8.67 -74.11 -22.78
N ASN A 305 9.53 -73.41 -23.50
CA ASN A 305 10.39 -74.04 -24.51
C ASN A 305 11.49 -74.91 -23.86
N SER A 306 12.02 -74.53 -22.70
CA SER A 306 13.02 -75.34 -21.99
C SER A 306 12.44 -76.64 -21.44
N GLU A 307 11.17 -76.65 -21.02
CA GLU A 307 10.48 -77.85 -20.54
C GLU A 307 10.31 -78.90 -21.66
N ILE A 308 9.95 -78.45 -22.87
CA ILE A 308 9.86 -79.32 -24.06
C ILE A 308 11.23 -79.89 -24.43
N LEU A 309 12.27 -79.04 -24.46
CA LEU A 309 13.65 -79.45 -24.73
C LEU A 309 14.17 -80.42 -23.67
N SER A 310 13.91 -80.16 -22.38
CA SER A 310 14.29 -81.04 -21.29
C SER A 310 13.62 -82.40 -21.41
N THR A 311 12.33 -82.44 -21.79
CA THR A 311 11.60 -83.70 -22.02
C THR A 311 12.18 -84.50 -23.18
N LEU A 312 12.49 -83.84 -24.31
CA LEU A 312 13.13 -84.49 -25.46
C LEU A 312 14.51 -85.05 -25.11
N ILE A 313 15.34 -84.26 -24.44
CA ILE A 313 16.67 -84.67 -23.98
C ILE A 313 16.58 -85.84 -22.99
N ASN A 314 15.65 -85.78 -22.03
CA ASN A 314 15.40 -86.88 -21.08
C ASN A 314 14.98 -88.18 -21.77
N ASN A 315 14.17 -88.11 -22.83
CA ASN A 315 13.76 -89.30 -23.58
C ASN A 315 14.95 -89.91 -24.35
N LEU A 316 15.72 -89.08 -25.07
CA LEU A 316 16.92 -89.51 -25.78
C LEU A 316 17.97 -90.13 -24.84
N ILE A 317 18.13 -89.56 -23.65
CA ILE A 317 19.07 -90.06 -22.64
C ILE A 317 18.62 -91.40 -22.06
N LYS A 318 17.31 -91.58 -21.77
CA LYS A 318 16.78 -92.82 -21.17
C LYS A 318 16.94 -94.03 -22.07
N GLU A 319 16.90 -93.86 -23.38
CA GLU A 319 16.94 -94.95 -24.35
C GLU A 319 18.36 -95.49 -24.60
N LYS A 320 19.40 -94.76 -24.17
CA LYS A 320 20.80 -95.13 -24.39
C LYS A 320 21.52 -95.47 -23.08
N ASN A 321 22.21 -96.61 -23.06
CA ASN A 321 23.06 -97.01 -21.93
C ASN A 321 24.44 -96.36 -22.06
N PHE A 322 24.62 -95.18 -21.44
CA PHE A 322 25.91 -94.51 -21.37
C PHE A 322 26.28 -94.07 -19.93
N LEU A 323 27.55 -93.71 -19.75
CA LEU A 323 28.06 -93.14 -18.51
C LEU A 323 29.08 -92.05 -18.84
N ILE A 324 29.00 -90.92 -18.15
CA ILE A 324 29.94 -89.82 -18.26
C ILE A 324 30.92 -89.93 -17.09
N ILE A 325 32.22 -89.96 -17.39
CA ILE A 325 33.28 -90.05 -16.40
C ILE A 325 34.03 -88.73 -16.41
N THR A 326 33.97 -88.01 -15.29
CA THR A 326 34.48 -86.63 -15.18
C THR A 326 35.01 -86.32 -13.78
N SER A 327 35.84 -85.28 -13.68
CA SER A 327 36.25 -84.61 -12.45
C SER A 327 35.30 -83.48 -12.04
N GLU A 328 34.37 -83.07 -12.91
CA GLU A 328 33.52 -81.87 -12.77
C GLU A 328 32.07 -82.23 -12.44
N ILE A 329 31.85 -83.21 -11.55
CA ILE A 329 30.49 -83.68 -11.20
C ILE A 329 29.57 -82.54 -10.76
N ALA A 330 30.11 -81.53 -10.08
CA ALA A 330 29.35 -80.39 -9.59
C ALA A 330 28.62 -79.63 -10.70
N GLU A 331 29.16 -79.59 -11.92
CA GLU A 331 28.53 -78.92 -13.06
C GLU A 331 27.30 -79.67 -13.57
N PHE A 332 27.27 -80.99 -13.41
CA PHE A 332 26.16 -81.84 -13.84
C PHE A 332 25.03 -81.95 -12.81
N LYS A 333 25.22 -81.41 -11.59
CA LYS A 333 24.20 -81.44 -10.54
C LYS A 333 22.92 -80.72 -10.98
N ASN A 334 21.77 -81.33 -10.69
CA ASN A 334 20.44 -80.84 -11.11
C ASN A 334 20.24 -80.77 -12.64
N THR A 335 21.09 -81.42 -13.43
CA THR A 335 20.85 -81.62 -14.87
C THR A 335 20.21 -83.00 -15.11
N PRO A 336 19.52 -83.20 -16.24
CA PRO A 336 19.11 -84.52 -16.73
C PRO A 336 20.18 -85.63 -16.66
N LEU A 337 21.46 -85.25 -16.71
CA LEU A 337 22.59 -86.16 -16.78
C LEU A 337 23.18 -86.54 -15.42
N ASP A 338 22.76 -85.91 -14.32
CA ASP A 338 23.34 -86.11 -12.98
C ASP A 338 23.45 -87.60 -12.60
N VAL A 339 22.40 -88.36 -12.90
CA VAL A 339 22.33 -89.82 -12.65
C VAL A 339 23.21 -90.68 -13.56
N TYR A 340 23.76 -90.13 -14.64
CA TYR A 340 24.65 -90.80 -15.59
C TYR A 340 26.11 -90.38 -15.43
N VAL A 341 26.42 -89.55 -14.42
CA VAL A 341 27.78 -89.02 -14.19
C VAL A 341 28.47 -89.81 -13.07
N ARG A 342 29.75 -90.12 -13.27
CA ARG A 342 30.60 -90.79 -12.29
C ARG A 342 31.93 -90.07 -12.12
N GLU A 343 32.44 -90.02 -10.89
CA GLU A 343 33.73 -89.37 -10.65
C GLU A 343 34.85 -90.18 -11.31
N ILE A 344 35.85 -89.47 -11.83
CA ILE A 344 37.04 -90.13 -12.37
C ILE A 344 37.81 -90.92 -11.30
N LYS A 345 37.76 -90.48 -10.03
CA LYS A 345 38.37 -91.20 -8.92
C LYS A 345 37.77 -92.59 -8.77
N ASP A 346 36.44 -92.69 -8.79
CA ASP A 346 35.72 -93.97 -8.71
C ASP A 346 36.11 -94.91 -9.85
N PHE A 347 36.21 -94.39 -11.08
CA PHE A 347 36.66 -95.17 -12.23
C PHE A 347 38.10 -95.66 -12.08
N THR A 348 38.97 -94.82 -11.54
CA THR A 348 40.37 -95.18 -11.31
C THR A 348 40.51 -96.23 -10.20
N GLU A 349 39.65 -96.18 -9.19
CA GLU A 349 39.57 -97.19 -8.13
C GLU A 349 39.04 -98.53 -8.65
N ASP A 350 37.92 -98.53 -9.36
CA ASP A 350 37.35 -99.72 -10.00
C ASP A 350 38.36 -100.38 -10.95
N LYS A 351 39.12 -99.57 -11.70
CA LYS A 351 40.23 -100.03 -12.56
C LYS A 351 41.33 -100.75 -11.77
N LYS A 352 41.72 -100.25 -10.59
CA LYS A 352 42.77 -100.85 -9.74
C LYS A 352 42.35 -102.24 -9.23
N ILE A 353 41.09 -102.39 -8.82
CA ILE A 353 40.55 -103.67 -8.32
C ILE A 353 40.03 -104.58 -9.44
N LYS A 354 40.16 -104.18 -10.71
CA LYS A 354 39.69 -104.90 -11.91
C LYS A 354 38.18 -105.15 -11.92
N ASN A 355 37.39 -104.25 -11.32
CA ASN A 355 35.94 -104.32 -11.32
C ASN A 355 35.37 -103.69 -12.60
N LEU A 356 35.03 -104.53 -13.58
CA LEU A 356 34.49 -104.09 -14.88
C LEU A 356 32.96 -104.06 -14.95
N GLN A 357 32.27 -104.65 -13.96
CA GLN A 357 30.82 -104.80 -13.97
C GLN A 357 30.06 -103.47 -14.17
N PRO A 358 30.41 -102.35 -13.51
CA PRO A 358 29.65 -101.10 -13.63
C PRO A 358 29.66 -100.45 -15.02
N TYR A 359 30.61 -100.85 -15.88
CA TYR A 359 30.92 -100.23 -17.17
C TYR A 359 30.60 -101.13 -18.37
N ARG A 360 30.28 -102.40 -18.09
CA ARG A 360 29.97 -103.37 -19.13
C ARG A 360 28.66 -102.96 -19.83
N ASP A 361 28.62 -103.10 -21.14
CA ASP A 361 27.46 -102.77 -22.00
C ASP A 361 27.03 -101.30 -21.98
N LYS A 362 27.91 -100.39 -21.52
CA LYS A 362 27.72 -98.94 -21.56
C LYS A 362 28.71 -98.26 -22.50
N ILE A 363 28.28 -97.16 -23.12
CA ILE A 363 29.16 -96.22 -23.81
C ILE A 363 29.75 -95.25 -22.79
N LEU A 364 31.08 -95.20 -22.69
CA LEU A 364 31.76 -94.36 -21.70
C LEU A 364 32.22 -93.05 -22.33
N PHE A 365 31.62 -91.93 -21.93
CA PHE A 365 32.08 -90.60 -22.29
C PHE A 365 33.08 -90.10 -21.27
N PHE A 366 34.21 -89.60 -21.73
CA PHE A 366 35.26 -89.07 -20.87
C PHE A 366 35.50 -87.60 -21.18
N THR A 367 35.33 -86.71 -20.20
CA THR A 367 35.67 -85.30 -20.35
C THR A 367 37.19 -85.14 -20.41
N ARG A 368 37.71 -84.54 -21.48
CA ARG A 368 39.17 -84.44 -21.69
C ARG A 368 39.89 -83.64 -20.61
N VAL A 369 39.20 -82.67 -20.01
CA VAL A 369 39.68 -81.84 -18.90
C VAL A 369 40.02 -82.66 -17.66
N SER A 370 39.40 -83.82 -17.51
CA SER A 370 39.59 -84.69 -16.35
C SER A 370 40.86 -85.54 -16.38
N PHE A 371 41.70 -85.39 -17.41
CA PHE A 371 42.91 -86.20 -17.60
C PHE A 371 44.15 -85.41 -17.98
N GLU A 372 45.29 -85.79 -17.42
CA GLU A 372 46.57 -85.48 -18.03
C GLU A 372 46.83 -86.36 -19.27
N THR A 373 47.48 -85.84 -20.31
CA THR A 373 47.69 -86.55 -21.60
C THR A 373 48.32 -87.94 -21.44
N ARG A 374 49.27 -88.09 -20.49
CA ARG A 374 49.93 -89.38 -20.20
C ARG A 374 49.01 -90.37 -19.50
N GLU A 375 48.12 -89.88 -18.63
CA GLU A 375 47.15 -90.69 -17.91
C GLU A 375 46.05 -91.18 -18.85
N TRP A 376 45.55 -90.30 -19.72
CA TRP A 376 44.58 -90.64 -20.75
C TRP A 376 45.06 -91.78 -21.64
N GLY A 377 46.32 -91.74 -22.11
CA GLY A 377 46.89 -92.84 -22.90
C GLY A 377 46.87 -94.20 -22.20
N LYS A 378 47.12 -94.23 -20.88
CA LYS A 378 47.03 -95.47 -20.07
C LYS A 378 45.60 -95.94 -19.84
N ILE A 379 44.63 -95.04 -19.89
CA ILE A 379 43.21 -95.36 -19.77
C ILE A 379 42.70 -95.89 -21.11
N LYS A 380 43.06 -95.25 -22.21
CA LYS A 380 42.73 -95.69 -23.58
C LYS A 380 43.12 -97.13 -23.83
N ILE A 381 44.39 -97.48 -23.56
CA ILE A 381 44.90 -98.86 -23.70
C ILE A 381 44.12 -99.84 -22.81
N TYR A 382 43.74 -99.42 -21.60
CA TYR A 382 42.96 -100.24 -20.68
C TYR A 382 41.55 -100.50 -21.20
N LEU A 383 40.87 -99.47 -21.72
CA LEU A 383 39.52 -99.59 -22.29
C LEU A 383 39.52 -100.51 -23.52
N GLU A 384 40.49 -100.32 -24.43
CA GLU A 384 40.66 -101.13 -25.64
C GLU A 384 40.94 -102.60 -25.30
N LYS A 385 41.85 -102.86 -24.35
CA LYS A 385 42.19 -104.24 -23.91
C LYS A 385 40.97 -104.98 -23.34
N ASN A 386 40.05 -104.26 -22.69
CA ASN A 386 38.85 -104.83 -22.08
C ASN A 386 37.60 -104.70 -22.97
N LYS A 387 37.75 -104.27 -24.23
CA LYS A 387 36.67 -104.11 -25.21
C LYS A 387 35.51 -103.22 -24.73
N LEU A 388 35.82 -102.17 -23.97
CA LEU A 388 34.82 -101.17 -23.55
C LEU A 388 34.66 -100.11 -24.64
N LYS A 389 33.41 -99.74 -24.97
CA LYS A 389 33.12 -98.62 -25.88
C LYS A 389 33.34 -97.31 -25.16
N TYR A 390 34.11 -96.39 -25.75
CA TYR A 390 34.37 -95.08 -25.15
C TYR A 390 34.53 -93.97 -26.18
N TYR A 391 34.21 -92.75 -25.77
CA TYR A 391 34.37 -91.51 -26.54
C TYR A 391 34.96 -90.41 -25.67
N GLU A 392 35.86 -89.63 -26.26
CA GLU A 392 36.47 -88.46 -25.63
C GLU A 392 35.63 -87.22 -25.97
N LEU A 393 35.22 -86.48 -24.95
CA LEU A 393 34.54 -85.19 -25.10
C LEU A 393 35.58 -84.08 -25.13
N GLY A 394 35.65 -83.35 -26.24
CA GLY A 394 36.81 -82.53 -26.62
C GLY A 394 36.80 -81.08 -26.13
N HIS A 395 35.64 -80.59 -25.68
CA HIS A 395 35.47 -79.20 -25.25
C HIS A 395 35.72 -79.01 -23.73
N PHE A 396 35.44 -77.81 -23.20
CA PHE A 396 35.80 -77.40 -21.83
C PHE A 396 34.60 -76.86 -21.01
N ASP A 397 33.37 -77.04 -21.49
CA ASP A 397 32.17 -76.56 -20.82
C ASP A 397 30.99 -77.52 -21.01
N ILE A 398 30.06 -77.52 -20.05
CA ILE A 398 28.92 -78.43 -20.01
C ILE A 398 28.00 -78.32 -21.24
N ALA A 399 27.79 -77.12 -21.79
CA ALA A 399 26.91 -76.96 -22.95
C ALA A 399 27.53 -77.62 -24.19
N SER A 400 28.85 -77.50 -24.36
CA SER A 400 29.57 -78.20 -25.41
C SER A 400 29.57 -79.72 -25.22
N TYR A 401 29.75 -80.20 -23.98
CA TYR A 401 29.63 -81.64 -23.67
C TYR A 401 28.25 -82.20 -23.99
N MET A 402 27.20 -81.46 -23.63
CA MET A 402 25.81 -81.82 -23.97
C MET A 402 25.64 -81.94 -25.48
N ALA A 403 26.15 -80.98 -26.25
CA ALA A 403 26.05 -80.99 -27.70
C ALA A 403 26.77 -82.20 -28.33
N GLU A 404 27.97 -82.53 -27.85
CA GLU A 404 28.74 -83.68 -28.33
C GLU A 404 28.06 -85.02 -28.00
N ILE A 405 27.56 -85.18 -26.78
CA ILE A 405 26.83 -86.39 -26.36
C ILE A 405 25.54 -86.55 -27.17
N ILE A 406 24.76 -85.48 -27.34
CA ILE A 406 23.53 -85.51 -28.13
C ILE A 406 23.83 -85.82 -29.60
N GLN A 407 24.83 -85.16 -30.20
CA GLN A 407 25.24 -85.45 -31.58
C GLN A 407 25.70 -86.89 -31.74
N PHE A 408 26.41 -87.43 -30.77
CA PHE A 408 26.85 -88.82 -30.79
C PHE A 408 25.65 -89.78 -30.74
N ILE A 409 24.75 -89.59 -29.78
CA ILE A 409 23.54 -90.40 -29.62
C ILE A 409 22.70 -90.38 -30.91
N TYR A 410 22.53 -89.21 -31.51
CA TYR A 410 21.79 -89.03 -32.76
C TYR A 410 22.46 -89.71 -33.97
N ARG A 411 23.79 -89.70 -34.04
CA ARG A 411 24.52 -90.38 -35.12
C ARG A 411 24.46 -91.91 -35.02
N GLU A 412 24.56 -92.48 -33.82
CA GLU A 412 24.39 -93.94 -33.65
C GLU A 412 22.96 -94.40 -34.00
N GLU A 413 21.94 -93.57 -33.81
CA GLU A 413 20.57 -93.88 -34.28
C GLU A 413 20.46 -93.91 -35.81
N LEU A 414 21.08 -92.94 -36.49
CA LEU A 414 21.11 -92.92 -37.95
C LEU A 414 21.89 -94.10 -38.55
N GLU A 415 23.01 -94.51 -37.94
CA GLU A 415 23.76 -95.69 -38.41
C GLU A 415 22.96 -97.00 -38.24
N TYR A 416 22.08 -97.10 -37.23
CA TYR A 416 21.16 -98.22 -37.04
C TYR A 416 20.04 -98.29 -38.09
N GLU A 417 19.59 -97.16 -38.65
CA GLU A 417 18.56 -97.13 -39.70
C GLU A 417 19.07 -97.56 -41.09
N PHE A 418 20.39 -97.64 -41.31
CA PHE A 418 20.99 -98.03 -42.59
C PHE A 418 21.60 -99.45 -42.63
N GLU A 419 21.61 -100.19 -41.51
CA GLU A 419 22.07 -101.60 -41.45
C GLU A 419 20.93 -102.65 -41.49
N TYR A 420 19.71 -102.27 -41.89
CA TYR A 420 18.58 -103.18 -42.13
C TYR A 420 18.16 -103.29 -43.59
#